data_AF-A0A4V1T5B7-F1
#
_entry.id   AF-A0A4V1T5B7-F1
#
_cell.length_a   1.000
_cell.length_b   1.000
_cell.length_c   1.000
_cell.angle_alpha   90.00
_cell.angle_beta   90.00
_cell.angle_gamma   90.00
#
_symmetry.space_group_name_H-M   'P 1'
#
loop_
_entity.id
_entity.type
_entity.pdbx_description
1 polymer ?
#
loop_
_entity_poly.entity_id
_entity_poly.type
_entity_poly.pdbx_seq_one_letter_code
_entity_poly.pdbx_strand_id
1 'polypeptide(L)'
;MAGKVVKAIGTLAVLGAVGAGVFLYVTRPQPHPDSFWEAAGTPDVANGALVFSMGGCVSCHKAPNSEGDAQLVLAGGVAINSPFGKFHVPNISPDEKAGIGSWTLAQFG
;
A
#
# COMPACT_ATOMS: atom_id res chain seq x y z
N MET A 1 -3.14 -50.71 3.93
CA MET A 1 -3.34 -49.48 4.72
C MET A 1 -2.78 -48.23 4.03
N ALA A 2 -1.60 -48.27 3.42
CA ALA A 2 -0.99 -47.14 2.71
C ALA A 2 -1.88 -46.44 1.65
N GLY A 3 -2.64 -47.19 0.84
CA GLY A 3 -3.50 -46.60 -0.20
C GLY A 3 -4.66 -45.74 0.32
N LYS A 4 -5.18 -46.00 1.53
CA LYS A 4 -6.22 -45.16 2.14
C LYS A 4 -5.64 -43.85 2.68
N VAL A 5 -4.43 -43.91 3.24
CA VAL A 5 -3.69 -42.74 3.74
C VAL A 5 -3.32 -41.79 2.60
N VAL A 6 -2.80 -42.32 1.48
CA VAL A 6 -2.47 -41.51 0.29
C VAL A 6 -3.70 -40.81 -0.28
N LYS A 7 -4.85 -41.50 -0.36
CA LYS A 7 -6.11 -40.88 -0.80
C LYS A 7 -6.57 -39.78 0.16
N ALA A 8 -6.49 -40.00 1.47
CA ALA A 8 -6.87 -39.00 2.46
C ALA A 8 -5.99 -37.74 2.38
N ILE A 9 -4.66 -37.91 2.25
CA ILE A 9 -3.72 -36.79 2.06
C ILE A 9 -4.04 -36.03 0.77
N GLY A 10 -4.27 -36.75 -0.34
CA GLY A 10 -4.64 -36.14 -1.61
C GLY A 10 -5.94 -35.32 -1.50
N THR A 11 -6.97 -35.86 -0.86
CA THR A 11 -8.24 -35.15 -0.65
C THR A 11 -8.04 -33.89 0.20
N LEU A 12 -7.29 -33.98 1.31
CA LEU A 12 -7.03 -32.81 2.17
C LEU A 12 -6.22 -31.73 1.44
N ALA A 13 -5.24 -32.13 0.62
CA ALA A 13 -4.48 -31.19 -0.20
C ALA A 13 -5.37 -30.46 -1.21
N VAL A 14 -6.26 -31.19 -1.89
CA VAL A 14 -7.24 -30.60 -2.83
C VAL A 14 -8.18 -29.64 -2.11
N LEU A 15 -8.74 -30.05 -0.97
CA LEU A 15 -9.62 -29.18 -0.16
C LEU A 15 -8.88 -27.94 0.35
N GLY A 16 -7.62 -28.07 0.76
CA GLY A 16 -6.78 -26.95 1.15
C GLY A 16 -6.53 -25.98 0.01
N ALA A 17 -6.22 -26.48 -1.19
CA ALA A 17 -6.01 -25.64 -2.38
C ALA A 17 -7.30 -24.92 -2.80
N VAL A 18 -8.44 -25.62 -2.80
CA VAL A 18 -9.74 -25.01 -3.10
C VAL A 18 -10.10 -23.96 -2.05
N GLY A 19 -9.94 -24.27 -0.76
CA GLY A 19 -10.19 -23.34 0.33
C GLY A 19 -9.32 -22.08 0.22
N ALA A 20 -8.02 -22.23 -0.05
CA ALA A 20 -7.12 -21.10 -0.29
C ALA A 20 -7.54 -20.27 -1.52
N GLY A 21 -7.92 -20.93 -2.62
CA GLY A 21 -8.40 -20.25 -3.82
C GLY A 21 -9.68 -19.44 -3.58
N VAL A 22 -10.65 -20.01 -2.87
CA VAL A 22 -11.88 -19.30 -2.47
C VAL A 22 -11.57 -18.14 -1.54
N PHE A 23 -10.72 -18.36 -0.52
CA PHE A 23 -10.30 -17.31 0.41
C PHE A 23 -9.68 -16.13 -0.33
N LEU A 24 -8.70 -16.38 -1.20
CA LEU A 24 -8.04 -15.33 -1.98
C LEU A 24 -9.01 -14.64 -2.95
N TYR A 25 -9.95 -15.37 -3.55
CA TYR A 25 -10.95 -14.77 -4.45
C TYR A 25 -11.92 -13.84 -3.71
N VAL A 26 -12.40 -14.24 -2.53
CA VAL A 26 -13.36 -13.45 -1.73
C VAL A 26 -12.68 -12.27 -1.04
N THR A 27 -11.42 -12.41 -0.66
CA THR A 27 -10.67 -11.37 0.08
C THR A 27 -9.79 -10.49 -0.81
N ARG A 28 -9.76 -10.72 -2.13
CA ARG A 28 -8.96 -9.89 -3.03
C ARG A 28 -9.43 -8.42 -2.96
N PRO A 29 -8.50 -7.45 -2.95
CA PRO A 29 -8.85 -6.05 -3.16
C PRO A 29 -9.61 -5.88 -4.48
N GLN A 30 -10.66 -5.07 -4.48
CA GLN A 30 -11.38 -4.67 -5.68
C GLN A 30 -11.08 -3.20 -5.98
N PRO A 31 -10.00 -2.90 -6.74
CA PRO A 31 -9.70 -1.52 -7.09
C PRO A 31 -10.74 -0.98 -8.07
N HIS A 32 -11.01 0.32 -7.96
CA HIS A 32 -11.77 1.02 -8.99
C HIS A 32 -10.95 1.15 -10.28
N PRO A 33 -11.57 1.04 -11.46
CA PRO A 33 -10.87 1.26 -12.73
C PRO A 33 -10.44 2.73 -12.86
N ASP A 34 -9.45 3.01 -13.71
CA ASP A 34 -8.95 4.36 -13.97
C ASP A 34 -10.08 5.37 -14.30
N SER A 35 -11.12 4.92 -15.02
CA SER A 35 -12.27 5.73 -15.39
C SER A 35 -13.13 6.22 -14.21
N PHE A 36 -13.08 5.53 -13.06
CA PHE A 36 -13.75 6.00 -11.85
C PHE A 36 -13.12 7.30 -11.35
N TRP A 37 -11.81 7.43 -11.52
CA TRP A 37 -11.01 8.56 -11.03
C TRP A 37 -11.09 9.79 -11.94
N GLU A 38 -11.56 9.64 -13.17
CA GLU A 38 -11.79 10.76 -14.10
C GLU A 38 -12.77 11.80 -13.52
N ALA A 39 -13.70 11.37 -12.67
CA ALA A 39 -14.66 12.24 -12.00
C ALA A 39 -14.06 13.12 -10.90
N ALA A 40 -12.80 12.90 -10.49
CA ALA A 40 -12.14 13.70 -9.46
C ALA A 40 -11.92 15.17 -9.89
N GLY A 41 -11.97 15.45 -11.19
CA GLY A 41 -11.92 16.81 -11.73
C GLY A 41 -10.52 17.45 -11.64
N THR A 42 -10.49 18.78 -11.64
CA THR A 42 -9.25 19.54 -11.56
C THR A 42 -8.76 19.60 -10.12
N PRO A 43 -7.48 19.35 -9.82
CA PRO A 43 -6.96 19.42 -8.46
C PRO A 43 -7.03 20.85 -7.90
N ASP A 44 -7.51 20.97 -6.66
CA ASP A 44 -7.41 22.18 -5.85
C ASP A 44 -6.15 22.09 -4.98
N VAL A 45 -5.12 22.83 -5.35
CA VAL A 45 -3.83 22.84 -4.65
C VAL A 45 -3.94 23.43 -3.25
N ALA A 46 -4.81 24.41 -3.03
CA ALA A 46 -4.99 25.01 -1.71
C ALA A 46 -5.65 24.01 -0.75
N ASN A 47 -6.67 23.30 -1.23
CA ASN A 47 -7.26 22.19 -0.47
C ASN A 47 -6.26 21.03 -0.27
N GLY A 48 -5.46 20.71 -1.28
CA GLY A 48 -4.40 19.70 -1.18
C GLY A 48 -3.38 20.04 -0.09
N ALA A 49 -2.94 21.30 0.00
CA ALA A 49 -2.03 21.76 1.05
C ALA A 49 -2.67 21.66 2.46
N LEU A 50 -3.97 21.94 2.56
CA LEU A 50 -4.72 21.78 3.82
C LEU A 50 -4.77 20.29 4.23
N VAL A 51 -5.15 19.39 3.32
CA VAL A 51 -5.20 17.94 3.58
C VAL A 51 -3.82 17.40 3.93
N PHE A 52 -2.78 17.82 3.22
CA PHE A 52 -1.39 17.44 3.50
C PHE A 52 -0.97 17.82 4.93
N SER A 53 -1.33 19.03 5.35
CA SER A 53 -1.04 19.54 6.69
C SER A 53 -1.84 18.81 7.76
N MET A 54 -3.15 18.63 7.55
CA MET A 54 -4.04 17.94 8.48
C MET A 54 -3.73 16.45 8.62
N GLY A 55 -3.36 15.80 7.52
CA GLY A 55 -2.92 14.41 7.49
C GLY A 55 -1.54 14.20 8.09
N GLY A 56 -0.81 15.28 8.39
CA GLY A 56 0.51 15.22 9.02
C GLY A 56 1.53 14.44 8.19
N CYS A 57 1.44 14.49 6.85
CA CYS A 57 2.21 13.62 5.95
C CYS A 57 3.72 13.66 6.25
N VAL A 58 4.25 14.85 6.53
CA VAL A 58 5.67 15.10 6.86
C VAL A 58 6.13 14.34 8.11
N SER A 59 5.25 14.14 9.09
CA SER A 59 5.61 13.54 10.38
C SER A 59 6.16 12.12 10.22
N CYS A 60 5.65 11.38 9.23
CA CYS A 60 6.07 10.01 8.93
C CYS A 60 6.96 9.94 7.69
N HIS A 61 6.63 10.69 6.63
CA HIS A 61 7.29 10.52 5.33
C HIS A 61 8.56 11.35 5.13
N LYS A 62 9.00 12.13 6.11
CA LYS A 62 10.29 12.81 6.01
C LYS A 62 11.46 11.82 5.99
N ALA A 63 12.62 12.26 5.48
CA ALA A 63 13.85 11.48 5.63
C ALA A 63 14.30 11.43 7.10
N PRO A 64 14.91 10.33 7.57
CA PRO A 64 15.52 10.29 8.91
C PRO A 64 16.49 11.46 9.13
N ASN A 65 16.41 12.10 10.30
CA ASN A 65 17.24 13.25 10.69
C ASN A 65 17.14 14.49 9.78
N SER A 66 16.16 14.56 8.86
CA SER A 66 15.91 15.79 8.11
C SER A 66 15.28 16.87 9.00
N GLU A 67 15.64 18.13 8.72
CA GLU A 67 15.22 19.32 9.44
C GLU A 67 14.81 20.43 8.47
N GLY A 68 13.97 21.36 8.93
CA GLY A 68 13.43 22.44 8.10
C GLY A 68 12.78 21.92 6.81
N ASP A 69 13.02 22.63 5.71
CA ASP A 69 12.42 22.33 4.41
C ASP A 69 12.87 20.99 3.82
N ALA A 70 14.00 20.43 4.28
CA ALA A 70 14.43 19.09 3.84
C ALA A 70 13.43 17.99 4.21
N GLN A 71 12.57 18.23 5.21
CA GLN A 71 11.50 17.30 5.57
C GLN A 71 10.41 17.21 4.49
N LEU A 72 10.23 18.27 3.69
CA LEU A 72 9.24 18.37 2.62
C LEU A 72 9.63 17.62 1.34
N VAL A 73 10.82 17.01 1.30
CA VAL A 73 11.22 16.10 0.21
C VAL A 73 10.39 14.81 0.25
N LEU A 74 9.94 14.39 1.43
CA LEU A 74 9.07 13.22 1.64
C LEU A 74 9.69 11.88 1.18
N ALA A 75 11.01 11.75 1.31
CA ALA A 75 11.77 10.57 0.88
C ALA A 75 11.47 9.28 1.66
N GLY A 76 10.73 9.36 2.77
CA GLY A 76 10.45 8.23 3.66
C GLY A 76 11.69 7.72 4.41
N GLY A 77 11.58 6.50 4.92
CA GLY A 77 12.68 5.78 5.58
C GLY A 77 12.66 5.85 7.11
N VAL A 78 11.85 6.72 7.72
CA VAL A 78 11.64 6.75 9.18
C VAL A 78 11.21 5.37 9.67
N ALA A 79 11.84 4.92 10.75
CA ALA A 79 11.54 3.64 11.38
C ALA A 79 10.45 3.81 12.44
N ILE A 80 9.34 3.12 12.27
CA ILE A 80 8.25 3.00 13.23
C ILE A 80 8.36 1.63 13.90
N ASN A 81 8.61 1.62 15.21
CA ASN A 81 8.65 0.38 15.98
C ASN A 81 7.23 0.00 16.43
N SER A 82 6.86 -1.26 16.24
CA SER A 82 5.60 -1.84 16.69
C SER A 82 5.83 -3.20 17.34
N PRO A 83 4.82 -3.79 18.02
CA PRO A 83 4.88 -5.16 18.51
C PRO A 83 5.09 -6.22 17.41
N PHE A 84 4.81 -5.87 16.15
CA PHE A 84 4.95 -6.76 14.98
C PHE A 84 6.29 -6.58 14.25
N GLY A 85 7.15 -5.69 14.74
CA GLY A 85 8.45 -5.38 14.13
C GLY A 85 8.61 -3.91 13.76
N LYS A 86 9.70 -3.64 13.03
CA LYS A 86 10.07 -2.31 12.57
C LYS A 86 9.58 -2.10 11.15
N PHE A 87 8.76 -1.07 10.96
CA PHE A 87 8.28 -0.63 9.66
C PHE A 87 9.06 0.60 9.20
N HIS A 88 9.46 0.62 7.94
CA HIS A 88 10.05 1.80 7.33
C HIS A 88 8.99 2.49 6.48
N VAL A 89 8.75 3.77 6.75
CA VAL A 89 7.76 4.56 6.03
C VAL A 89 8.18 4.69 4.56
N PRO A 90 7.28 4.50 3.57
CA PRO A 90 7.65 4.56 2.16
C PRO A 90 7.94 5.99 1.68
N ASN A 91 8.66 6.08 0.56
CA ASN A 91 8.92 7.33 -0.16
C ASN A 91 7.64 7.78 -0.89
N ILE A 92 7.18 9.01 -0.64
CA ILE A 92 6.06 9.64 -1.35
C ILE A 92 6.45 10.96 -2.01
N SER A 93 7.75 11.17 -2.23
CA SER A 93 8.26 12.31 -2.98
C SER A 93 7.66 12.38 -4.40
N PRO A 94 7.62 13.57 -5.02
CA PRO A 94 7.20 13.72 -6.42
C PRO A 94 8.24 13.20 -7.43
N ASP A 95 9.31 12.51 -6.98
CA ASP A 95 10.28 11.91 -7.89
C ASP A 95 9.62 10.79 -8.72
N GLU A 96 9.85 10.80 -10.03
CA GLU A 96 9.20 9.87 -10.97
C GLU A 96 9.74 8.43 -10.89
N LYS A 97 10.95 8.24 -10.37
CA LYS A 97 11.64 6.93 -10.32
C LYS A 97 11.64 6.32 -8.93
N ALA A 98 11.90 7.13 -7.91
CA ALA A 98 12.06 6.71 -6.53
C ALA A 98 10.82 6.99 -5.68
N GLY A 99 9.95 7.91 -6.12
CA GLY A 99 8.74 8.33 -5.42
C GLY A 99 7.47 7.96 -6.18
N ILE A 100 6.44 8.79 -5.99
CA ILE A 100 5.11 8.61 -6.58
C ILE A 100 4.85 9.55 -7.77
N GLY A 101 5.86 10.24 -8.29
CA GLY A 101 5.68 11.27 -9.32
C GLY A 101 5.09 10.75 -10.64
N SER A 102 5.24 9.45 -10.90
CA SER A 102 4.71 8.77 -12.09
C SER A 102 3.40 8.03 -11.83
N TRP A 103 2.83 8.12 -10.63
CA TRP A 103 1.60 7.40 -10.29
C TRP A 103 0.39 8.03 -10.99
N THR A 104 -0.49 7.18 -11.50
CA THR A 104 -1.84 7.60 -11.91
C THR A 104 -2.70 7.86 -10.68
N LEU A 105 -3.81 8.59 -10.83
CA LEU A 105 -4.73 8.82 -9.72
C LEU A 105 -5.29 7.50 -9.14
N ALA A 106 -5.56 6.51 -10.00
CA ALA A 106 -5.99 5.18 -9.58
C ALA A 106 -4.93 4.40 -8.79
N GLN A 107 -3.65 4.66 -9.05
CA GLN A 107 -2.56 4.08 -8.27
C GLN A 107 -2.37 4.80 -6.92
N PHE A 108 -2.66 6.10 -6.87
CA PHE A 108 -2.62 6.88 -5.63
C PHE A 108 -3.71 6.46 -4.66
N GLY A 109 -4.95 6.30 -5.14
CA GLY A 109 -6.02 5.84 -4.27
C GLY A 109 -7.38 6.27 -4.72
#